data_AF-A0A192H0U3-F1
#
_entry.id   AF-A0A192H0U3-F1
#
_cell.length_a   1.000
_cell.length_b   1.000
_cell.length_c   1.000
_cell.angle_alpha   90.00
_cell.angle_beta   90.00
_cell.angle_gamma   90.00
#
_symmetry.space_group_name_H-M   'P 1'
#
loop_
_entity.id
_entity.type
_entity.pdbx_description
1 polymer ?
#
loop_
_entity_poly.entity_id
_entity_poly.type
_entity_poly.pdbx_seq_one_letter_code
_entity_poly.pdbx_strand_id
1 'polypeptide(L)'
;MSRIGYKVIEVPEKVTVTREGETVTVKGPKGELTREFNPLISITIEGNKISFERVDNSKKGRELHGTMRANLANMVEGVTDGFTKKLKLVGVGYRAQLQGKKLVLNVGYSNPVEMAIPEGLSLEVPSNTEINVSGISKQDVGEFAAVIRSVRSPEPYKGKGIRYVDEYVRRKEGKTGK
;
A
#
# COMPACT_ATOMS: atom_id res chain seq x y z
N MET A 1 2.49 -24.95 6.05
CA MET A 1 1.42 -24.40 6.92
C MET A 1 1.83 -22.99 7.31
N SER A 2 1.01 -21.96 7.06
CA SER A 2 1.37 -20.57 7.39
C SER A 2 1.51 -20.41 8.92
N ARG A 3 2.72 -20.15 9.41
CA ARG A 3 3.00 -19.90 10.84
C ARG A 3 2.73 -18.46 11.26
N ILE A 4 2.32 -17.60 10.32
CA ILE A 4 2.14 -16.16 10.53
C ILE A 4 0.96 -15.86 11.46
N GLY A 5 -0.12 -16.64 11.38
CA GLY A 5 -1.31 -16.42 12.21
C GLY A 5 -1.10 -16.63 13.70
N TYR A 6 -0.13 -17.47 14.09
CA TYR A 6 0.21 -17.70 15.51
C TYR A 6 1.13 -16.64 16.11
N LYS A 7 1.72 -15.78 15.27
CA LYS A 7 2.58 -14.71 15.78
C LYS A 7 1.70 -13.64 16.41
N VAL A 8 1.91 -13.42 17.70
CA VAL A 8 1.34 -12.30 18.45
C VAL A 8 1.71 -10.98 17.76
N ILE A 9 0.81 -10.00 17.83
CA ILE A 9 1.08 -8.61 17.43
C ILE A 9 1.29 -7.82 18.72
N GLU A 10 2.43 -7.14 18.82
CA GLU A 10 2.70 -6.21 19.90
C GLU A 10 2.18 -4.82 19.50
N VAL A 11 1.33 -4.25 20.34
CA VAL A 11 0.72 -2.95 20.13
C VAL A 11 1.60 -1.89 20.79
N PRO A 12 2.14 -0.91 20.04
CA PRO A 12 2.90 0.20 20.61
C PRO A 12 2.03 1.05 21.53
N GLU A 13 2.60 1.64 22.58
CA GLU A 13 1.85 2.39 23.62
C GLU A 13 1.01 3.56 23.10
N LYS A 14 1.29 4.04 21.89
CA LYS A 14 0.57 5.15 21.24
C LYS A 14 -0.61 4.68 20.36
N VAL A 15 -0.89 3.39 20.33
CA VAL A 15 -1.94 2.80 19.49
C VAL A 15 -2.99 2.15 20.38
N THR A 16 -4.25 2.49 20.14
CA THR A 16 -5.40 1.85 20.79
C THR A 16 -6.14 1.00 19.79
N VAL A 17 -6.34 -0.28 20.11
CA VAL A 17 -7.15 -1.19 19.30
C VAL A 17 -8.43 -1.49 20.05
N THR A 18 -9.57 -1.10 19.47
CA THR A 18 -10.90 -1.41 20.00
C THR A 18 -11.59 -2.42 19.09
N ARG A 19 -12.36 -3.32 19.70
CA ARG A 19 -13.14 -4.32 19.00
C ARG A 19 -14.61 -4.18 19.38
N GLU A 20 -15.44 -3.91 18.38
CA GLU A 20 -16.90 -3.82 18.49
C GLU A 20 -17.50 -4.93 17.63
N GLY A 21 -17.72 -6.10 18.25
CA GLY A 21 -18.19 -7.30 17.55
C GLY A 21 -17.19 -7.81 16.51
N GLU A 22 -17.56 -7.69 15.24
CA GLU A 22 -16.75 -8.07 14.07
C GLU A 22 -15.88 -6.91 13.56
N THR A 23 -16.19 -5.67 13.96
CA THR A 23 -15.45 -4.49 13.53
C THR A 23 -14.31 -4.19 14.49
N VAL A 24 -13.10 -4.04 13.95
CA VAL A 24 -11.93 -3.61 14.70
C VAL A 24 -11.50 -2.24 14.24
N THR A 25 -11.31 -1.36 15.20
CA THR A 25 -10.84 0.00 15.00
C THR A 25 -9.46 0.15 15.61
N VAL A 26 -8.51 0.63 14.82
CA VAL A 26 -7.14 0.89 15.25
C VAL A 26 -6.91 2.40 15.17
N LYS A 27 -6.64 3.04 16.31
CA LYS A 27 -6.32 4.48 16.37
C LYS A 27 -4.88 4.66 16.78
N GLY A 28 -4.21 5.60 16.13
CA GLY A 28 -2.83 5.96 16.43
C GLY A 28 -2.52 7.40 16.04
N PRO A 29 -1.23 7.80 16.10
CA PRO A 29 -0.83 9.19 15.90
C PRO A 29 -1.15 9.75 14.51
N LYS A 30 -1.22 8.90 13.47
CA LYS A 30 -1.48 9.34 12.10
C LYS A 30 -2.96 9.32 11.69
N GLY A 31 -3.84 8.77 12.52
CA GLY A 31 -5.28 8.67 12.23
C GLY A 31 -5.90 7.39 12.77
N GLU A 32 -7.05 7.04 12.21
CA GLU A 32 -7.79 5.82 12.55
C GLU A 32 -8.08 4.97 11.32
N LEU A 33 -8.09 3.65 11.50
CA LEU A 33 -8.46 2.67 10.50
C LEU A 33 -9.51 1.73 11.08
N THR A 34 -10.58 1.51 10.34
CA THR A 34 -11.67 0.59 10.70
C THR A 34 -11.72 -0.55 9.69
N ARG A 35 -11.96 -1.77 10.17
CA ARG A 35 -12.14 -2.92 9.28
C ARG A 35 -12.99 -3.99 9.95
N GLU A 36 -13.84 -4.61 9.14
CA GLU A 36 -14.60 -5.80 9.53
C GLU A 36 -13.76 -7.08 9.38
N PHE A 37 -13.80 -7.93 10.41
CA PHE A 37 -13.13 -9.20 10.48
C PHE A 37 -14.14 -10.33 10.53
N ASN A 38 -13.89 -11.37 9.73
CA ASN A 38 -14.82 -12.50 9.63
C ASN A 38 -14.83 -13.34 10.93
N PRO A 39 -16.02 -13.79 11.38
CA PRO A 39 -16.23 -14.43 12.68
C PRO A 39 -15.56 -15.79 12.86
N LEU A 40 -15.03 -16.39 11.79
CA LEU A 40 -14.30 -17.66 11.85
C LEU A 40 -12.98 -17.60 12.64
N ILE A 41 -12.53 -16.39 13.00
CA ILE A 41 -11.30 -16.15 13.76
C ILE A 41 -11.61 -15.32 15.00
N SER A 42 -11.23 -15.85 16.16
CA SER A 42 -11.29 -15.14 17.42
C SER A 42 -10.06 -14.23 17.56
N ILE A 43 -10.28 -12.97 17.91
CA ILE A 43 -9.24 -11.98 18.17
C ILE A 43 -9.28 -11.67 19.68
N THR A 44 -8.22 -12.04 20.38
CA THR A 44 -8.03 -11.83 21.81
C THR A 44 -7.03 -10.69 22.01
N ILE A 45 -7.45 -9.66 22.76
CA ILE A 45 -6.65 -8.46 23.05
C ILE A 45 -6.31 -8.51 24.54
N GLU A 46 -5.06 -8.84 24.85
CA GLU A 46 -4.54 -8.94 26.22
C GLU A 46 -3.50 -7.85 26.46
N GLY A 47 -3.94 -6.72 27.01
CA GLY A 47 -3.09 -5.54 27.22
C GLY A 47 -2.47 -5.05 25.91
N ASN A 48 -1.14 -5.19 25.78
CA ASN A 48 -0.39 -4.79 24.58
C ASN A 48 -0.19 -5.93 23.55
N LYS A 49 -0.81 -7.10 23.76
CA LYS A 49 -0.65 -8.25 22.87
C LYS A 49 -1.98 -8.64 22.24
N ILE A 50 -1.97 -8.79 20.92
CA ILE A 50 -3.12 -9.30 20.17
C ILE A 50 -2.78 -10.69 19.63
N SER A 51 -3.57 -11.67 20.03
CA SER A 51 -3.51 -13.05 19.55
C SER A 51 -4.72 -13.37 18.67
N PHE A 52 -4.51 -14.30 17.74
CA PHE A 52 -5.54 -14.76 16.81
C PHE A 52 -5.68 -16.26 16.96
N GLU A 53 -6.90 -16.71 17.20
CA GLU A 53 -7.25 -18.12 17.29
C GLU A 53 -8.30 -18.49 16.25
N ARG A 54 -8.24 -19.73 15.77
CA ARG A 54 -9.17 -20.24 14.76
C ARG A 54 -10.30 -20.94 15.49
N VAL A 55 -11.54 -20.59 15.17
CA VAL A 55 -12.73 -21.24 15.75
C VAL A 55 -12.86 -22.67 15.24
N ASP A 56 -12.47 -22.91 13.98
CA ASP A 56 -12.51 -24.24 13.35
C ASP A 56 -11.26 -24.50 12.48
N ASN A 57 -10.94 -25.77 12.28
CA ASN A 57 -9.85 -26.26 11.43
C ASN A 57 -10.22 -26.40 9.94
N SER A 58 -11.37 -25.85 9.51
CA SER A 58 -11.73 -25.77 8.10
C SER A 58 -10.63 -25.12 7.23
N LYS A 59 -10.62 -25.48 5.94
CA LYS A 59 -9.69 -24.91 4.96
C LYS A 59 -9.76 -23.38 4.93
N LYS A 60 -10.98 -22.81 4.94
CA LYS A 60 -11.21 -21.36 4.98
C LYS A 60 -10.65 -20.72 6.25
N GLY A 61 -10.86 -21.31 7.42
CA GLY A 61 -10.31 -20.81 8.68
C GLY A 61 -8.77 -20.75 8.67
N ARG A 62 -8.12 -21.75 8.07
CA ARG A 62 -6.64 -21.78 7.92
C ARG A 62 -6.09 -20.70 6.99
N GLU A 63 -6.78 -20.42 5.88
CA GLU A 63 -6.39 -19.40 4.90
C GLU A 63 -6.59 -17.98 5.45
N LEU A 64 -7.70 -17.76 6.15
CA LEU A 64 -8.03 -16.46 6.72
C LEU A 64 -7.15 -16.09 7.92
N HIS A 65 -6.67 -17.07 8.70
CA HIS A 65 -5.95 -16.82 9.96
C HIS A 65 -4.71 -15.94 9.78
N GLY A 66 -3.85 -16.29 8.81
CA GLY A 66 -2.68 -15.48 8.49
C GLY A 66 -3.05 -14.12 7.90
N THR A 67 -4.10 -14.09 7.08
CA THR A 67 -4.56 -12.88 6.37
C THR A 67 -5.09 -11.82 7.35
N MET A 68 -5.93 -12.23 8.31
CA MET A 68 -6.46 -11.31 9.32
C MET A 68 -5.39 -10.76 10.22
N ARG A 69 -4.48 -11.63 10.70
CA ARG A 69 -3.31 -11.19 11.48
C ARG A 69 -2.48 -10.19 10.69
N ALA A 70 -2.21 -10.45 9.42
CA ALA A 70 -1.45 -9.55 8.57
C ALA A 70 -2.16 -8.21 8.36
N ASN A 71 -3.47 -8.22 8.12
CA ASN A 71 -4.26 -7.00 7.95
C ASN A 71 -4.25 -6.13 9.21
N LEU A 72 -4.49 -6.71 10.39
CA LEU A 72 -4.44 -5.97 11.65
C LEU A 72 -3.03 -5.47 11.96
N ALA A 73 -2.00 -6.26 11.70
CA ALA A 73 -0.61 -5.82 11.85
C ALA A 73 -0.29 -4.62 10.94
N ASN A 74 -0.75 -4.65 9.67
CA ASN A 74 -0.59 -3.53 8.75
C ASN A 74 -1.38 -2.30 9.22
N MET A 75 -2.56 -2.46 9.86
CA MET A 75 -3.30 -1.34 10.43
C MET A 75 -2.52 -0.68 11.57
N VAL A 76 -1.94 -1.47 12.48
CA VAL A 76 -1.11 -0.97 13.58
C VAL A 76 0.12 -0.23 13.06
N GLU A 77 0.90 -0.86 12.15
CA GLU A 77 2.08 -0.23 11.52
C GLU A 77 1.70 1.03 10.70
N GLY A 78 0.53 1.00 10.06
CA GLY A 78 0.01 2.11 9.26
C GLY A 78 -0.33 3.35 10.08
N VAL A 79 -0.94 3.19 11.25
CA VAL A 79 -1.26 4.33 12.12
C VAL A 79 -0.04 4.85 12.89
N THR A 80 1.03 4.06 13.06
CA THR A 80 2.29 4.48 13.70
C THR A 80 3.24 5.13 12.71
N ASP A 81 3.67 4.36 11.71
CA ASP A 81 4.78 4.70 10.82
C ASP A 81 4.27 5.12 9.45
N GLY A 82 3.07 4.68 9.07
CA GLY A 82 2.50 4.90 7.75
C GLY A 82 3.25 4.14 6.66
N PHE A 83 2.64 4.08 5.48
CA PHE A 83 3.23 3.43 4.32
C PHE A 83 3.65 4.46 3.30
N THR A 84 4.75 4.17 2.60
CA THR A 84 5.20 4.97 1.46
C THR A 84 5.58 4.07 0.30
N LYS A 85 5.09 4.41 -0.90
CA LYS A 85 5.49 3.79 -2.16
C LYS A 85 6.17 4.84 -3.02
N LYS A 86 7.41 4.56 -3.40
CA LYS A 86 8.22 5.42 -4.26
C LYS A 86 8.12 4.95 -5.70
N LEU A 87 7.75 5.86 -6.59
CA LEU A 87 7.67 5.68 -8.03
C LEU A 87 8.70 6.57 -8.72
N LYS A 88 9.26 6.07 -9.81
CA LYS A 88 10.23 6.77 -10.64
C LYS A 88 9.76 6.83 -12.08
N LEU A 89 9.80 8.02 -12.66
CA LEU A 89 9.56 8.27 -14.06
C LEU A 89 10.87 8.14 -14.83
N VAL A 90 10.87 7.28 -15.85
CA VAL A 90 11.99 7.09 -16.75
C VAL A 90 11.53 7.44 -18.15
N GLY A 91 12.08 8.50 -18.73
CA GLY A 91 11.73 8.92 -20.09
C GLY A 91 12.21 10.33 -20.36
N VAL A 92 12.49 10.63 -21.63
CA VAL A 92 12.86 11.98 -22.06
C VAL A 92 11.60 12.84 -22.04
N GLY A 93 11.65 13.97 -21.33
CA GLY A 93 10.51 14.88 -21.18
C GLY A 93 9.43 14.39 -20.20
N TYR A 94 9.65 13.27 -19.51
CA TYR A 94 8.68 12.77 -18.53
C TYR A 94 8.80 13.56 -17.24
N ARG A 95 7.69 14.12 -16.77
CA ARG A 95 7.65 14.90 -15.53
C ARG A 95 6.32 14.72 -14.81
N ALA A 96 6.40 14.66 -13.49
CA ALA A 96 5.29 14.74 -12.58
C ALA A 96 5.27 16.11 -11.91
N GLN A 97 4.09 16.68 -11.70
CA GLN A 97 3.89 17.93 -10.99
C GLN A 97 2.65 17.82 -10.11
N LEU A 98 2.71 18.46 -8.95
CA LEU A 98 1.59 18.51 -8.02
C LEU A 98 0.90 19.88 -8.17
N GLN A 99 -0.37 19.87 -8.53
CA GLN A 99 -1.21 21.06 -8.68
C GLN A 99 -2.34 21.01 -7.64
N GLY A 100 -2.12 21.61 -6.48
CA GLY A 100 -3.08 21.57 -5.37
C GLY A 100 -3.35 20.14 -4.90
N LYS A 101 -4.57 19.63 -5.13
CA LYS A 101 -4.96 18.23 -4.82
C LYS A 101 -4.93 17.29 -6.04
N LYS A 102 -4.30 17.70 -7.14
CA LYS A 102 -4.17 16.91 -8.36
C LYS A 102 -2.71 16.59 -8.67
N LEU A 103 -2.44 15.36 -9.08
CA LEU A 103 -1.19 14.95 -9.68
C LEU A 103 -1.31 15.08 -11.20
N VAL A 104 -0.44 15.88 -11.81
CA VAL A 104 -0.36 16.08 -13.26
C VAL A 104 0.86 15.34 -13.80
N LEU A 105 0.62 14.41 -14.72
CA LEU A 105 1.64 13.59 -15.36
C LEU A 105 1.81 13.99 -16.83
N ASN A 106 3.02 14.38 -17.19
CA ASN A 106 3.43 14.54 -18.57
C ASN A 106 4.32 13.34 -18.94
N VAL A 107 3.73 12.34 -19.62
CA VAL A 107 4.41 11.07 -19.97
C VAL A 107 4.42 10.79 -21.46
N GLY A 108 4.42 11.87 -22.27
CA GLY A 108 4.49 11.78 -23.73
C GLY A 108 3.18 11.44 -24.43
N TYR A 109 2.04 11.61 -23.74
CA TYR A 109 0.73 11.68 -24.40
C TYR A 109 0.48 13.09 -24.93
N SER A 110 -0.48 13.22 -25.87
CA SER A 110 -0.84 14.52 -26.45
C SER A 110 -1.34 15.52 -25.40
N ASN A 111 -2.06 15.03 -24.39
CA ASN A 111 -2.57 15.82 -23.27
C ASN A 111 -1.94 15.34 -21.95
N PRO A 112 -1.73 16.23 -20.97
CA PRO A 112 -1.36 15.85 -19.61
C PRO A 112 -2.43 14.96 -18.97
N VAL A 113 -2.00 13.98 -18.17
CA VAL A 113 -2.92 13.12 -17.40
C VAL A 113 -3.04 13.68 -16.00
N GLU A 114 -4.23 14.11 -15.63
CA GLU A 114 -4.54 14.59 -14.29
C GLU A 114 -5.19 13.49 -13.45
N MET A 115 -4.75 13.34 -12.21
CA MET A 115 -5.37 12.42 -11.24
C MET A 115 -5.64 13.17 -9.94
N ALA A 116 -6.87 13.08 -9.43
CA ALA A 116 -7.20 13.56 -8.10
C ALA A 116 -6.57 12.65 -7.04
N ILE A 117 -6.01 13.24 -5.98
CA ILE A 117 -5.48 12.48 -4.85
C ILE A 117 -6.67 12.05 -3.98
N PRO A 118 -6.86 10.73 -3.73
CA PRO A 118 -7.90 10.23 -2.83
C PRO A 118 -7.73 10.74 -1.40
N GLU A 119 -8.81 10.79 -0.64
CA GLU A 119 -8.75 11.17 0.77
C GLU A 119 -7.89 10.21 1.58
N GLY A 120 -7.16 10.73 2.57
CA GLY A 120 -6.27 9.94 3.42
C GLY A 120 -4.90 9.58 2.80
N LEU A 121 -4.64 10.01 1.56
CA LEU A 121 -3.34 9.88 0.91
C LEU A 121 -2.64 11.24 0.80
N SER A 122 -1.33 11.24 1.06
CA SER A 122 -0.44 12.38 0.83
C SER A 122 0.53 12.04 -0.29
N LEU A 123 0.73 12.99 -1.20
CA LEU A 123 1.57 12.83 -2.37
C LEU A 123 2.66 13.89 -2.35
N GLU A 124 3.89 13.44 -2.53
CA GLU A 124 5.05 14.31 -2.62
C GLU A 124 5.79 14.06 -3.93
N VAL A 125 6.21 15.14 -4.59
CA VAL A 125 6.99 15.08 -5.83
C VAL A 125 8.33 15.76 -5.55
N PRO A 126 9.29 15.06 -4.89
CA PRO A 126 10.56 15.66 -4.49
C PRO A 126 11.43 16.06 -5.68
N SER A 127 11.27 15.38 -6.82
CA SER A 127 11.86 15.75 -8.09
C SER A 127 10.85 15.53 -9.21
N ASN A 128 11.04 16.21 -10.35
CA ASN A 128 10.15 16.03 -11.51
C ASN A 128 10.05 14.57 -11.99
N THR A 129 10.99 13.70 -11.60
CA THR A 129 11.05 12.29 -12.00
C THR A 129 10.70 11.32 -10.87
N GLU A 130 10.37 11.79 -9.67
CA GLU A 130 10.10 10.93 -8.52
C GLU A 130 8.77 11.32 -7.87
N ILE A 131 7.97 10.32 -7.51
CA ILE A 131 6.70 10.47 -6.83
C ILE A 131 6.71 9.58 -5.60
N ASN A 132 6.43 10.15 -4.45
CA ASN A 132 6.20 9.41 -3.21
C ASN A 132 4.69 9.46 -2.90
N VAL A 133 4.07 8.29 -2.84
CA VAL A 133 2.69 8.12 -2.36
C VAL A 133 2.76 7.65 -0.93
N SER A 134 2.18 8.39 -0.01
CA SER A 134 2.19 8.09 1.43
C SER A 134 0.77 8.07 2.00
N GLY A 135 0.55 7.29 3.04
CA GLY A 135 -0.76 7.16 3.68
C GLY A 135 -0.77 6.13 4.80
N ILE A 136 -1.88 6.07 5.55
CA ILE A 136 -2.04 5.14 6.68
C ILE A 136 -2.42 3.73 6.23
N SER A 137 -3.15 3.60 5.12
CA SER A 137 -3.63 2.32 4.61
C SER A 137 -2.69 1.77 3.54
N LYS A 138 -2.12 0.60 3.79
CA LYS A 138 -1.24 -0.10 2.84
C LYS A 138 -1.94 -0.44 1.53
N GLN A 139 -3.25 -0.72 1.60
CA GLN A 139 -4.07 -1.04 0.45
C GLN A 139 -4.22 0.18 -0.45
N ASP A 140 -4.67 1.31 0.11
CA ASP A 140 -4.96 2.51 -0.67
C ASP A 140 -3.69 3.13 -1.26
N VAL A 141 -2.59 3.13 -0.48
CA VAL A 141 -1.27 3.56 -0.97
C VAL A 141 -0.80 2.69 -2.14
N GLY A 142 -0.99 1.37 -2.03
CA GLY A 142 -0.60 0.43 -3.07
C GLY A 142 -1.47 0.54 -4.33
N GLU A 143 -2.78 0.67 -4.15
CA GLU A 143 -3.75 0.83 -5.23
C GLU A 143 -3.51 2.11 -6.01
N PHE A 144 -3.38 3.25 -5.32
CA PHE A 144 -3.13 4.52 -5.97
C PHE A 144 -1.77 4.54 -6.70
N ALA A 145 -0.73 3.96 -6.09
CA ALA A 145 0.57 3.81 -6.77
C ALA A 145 0.48 2.90 -8.01
N ALA A 146 -0.34 1.85 -7.97
CA ALA A 146 -0.59 0.98 -9.13
C ALA A 146 -1.36 1.70 -10.25
N VAL A 147 -2.34 2.54 -9.89
CA VAL A 147 -3.06 3.40 -10.85
C VAL A 147 -2.10 4.39 -11.51
N ILE A 148 -1.23 5.06 -10.74
CA ILE A 148 -0.21 5.95 -11.31
C ILE A 148 0.69 5.19 -12.30
N ARG A 149 1.15 3.99 -11.93
CA ARG A 149 2.01 3.15 -12.77
C ARG A 149 1.29 2.70 -14.05
N SER A 150 -0.01 2.42 -14.00
CA SER A 150 -0.78 1.92 -15.15
C SER A 150 -0.89 2.94 -16.27
N VAL A 151 -0.90 4.24 -15.95
CA VAL A 151 -0.94 5.35 -16.94
C VAL A 151 0.13 5.19 -18.02
N ARG A 152 1.37 4.84 -17.62
CA ARG A 152 2.46 4.56 -18.55
C ARG A 152 3.37 3.49 -17.95
N SER A 153 2.99 2.23 -18.09
CA SER A 153 3.78 1.09 -17.62
C SER A 153 5.17 1.04 -18.28
N PRO A 154 6.17 0.46 -17.60
CA PRO A 154 7.53 0.42 -18.11
C PRO A 154 7.62 -0.47 -19.35
N GLU A 155 8.17 0.07 -20.44
CA GLU A 155 8.29 -0.65 -21.70
C GLU A 155 9.44 -1.68 -21.68
N PRO A 156 9.32 -2.80 -22.42
CA PRO A 156 10.30 -3.89 -22.37
C PRO A 156 11.60 -3.59 -23.12
N TYR A 157 11.73 -2.50 -23.87
CA TYR A 157 12.95 -2.21 -24.65
C TYR A 157 13.87 -1.23 -23.91
N LYS A 158 13.50 0.06 -23.84
CA LYS A 158 14.32 1.09 -23.17
C LYS A 158 13.97 1.27 -21.69
N GLY A 159 12.95 0.56 -21.18
CA GLY A 159 12.51 0.69 -19.79
C GLY A 159 11.88 2.04 -19.47
N LYS A 160 11.44 2.80 -20.48
CA LYS A 160 10.71 4.06 -20.28
C LYS A 160 9.32 3.80 -19.76
N GLY A 161 8.86 4.66 -18.87
CA GLY A 161 7.58 4.57 -18.18
C GLY A 161 7.72 4.94 -16.72
N ILE A 162 6.65 4.73 -15.98
CA ILE A 162 6.57 4.86 -14.54
C ILE A 162 6.83 3.47 -13.96
N ARG A 163 7.74 3.36 -13.00
CA ARG A 163 8.07 2.11 -12.31
C ARG A 163 8.23 2.34 -10.81
N TYR A 164 8.17 1.29 -10.01
CA TYR A 164 8.63 1.40 -8.62
C TYR A 164 10.15 1.57 -8.59
N VAL A 165 10.67 2.25 -7.56
CA VAL A 165 12.12 2.52 -7.44
C VAL A 165 12.95 1.23 -7.50
N ASP A 166 12.47 0.17 -6.84
CA ASP A 166 13.16 -1.14 -6.76
C ASP A 166 12.60 -2.18 -7.75
N GLU A 167 11.84 -1.76 -8.77
CA GLU A 167 11.25 -2.68 -9.75
C GLU A 167 12.29 -3.17 -10.77
N TYR A 168 12.47 -4.49 -10.85
CA TYR A 168 13.22 -5.12 -11.93
C TYR A 168 12.40 -5.12 -13.23
N VAL A 169 12.85 -4.33 -14.21
CA VAL A 169 12.22 -4.25 -15.55
C VAL A 169 13.01 -5.14 -16.51
N ARG A 170 12.39 -6.24 -16.94
CA ARG A 170 12.98 -7.14 -17.96
C ARG A 170 13.13 -6.38 -19.28
N ARG A 171 14.38 -6.23 -19.74
CA ARG A 171 14.68 -5.63 -21.03
C ARG A 171 14.84 -6.68 -22.12
N LYS A 172 14.35 -6.37 -23.31
CA LYS A 172 14.55 -7.11 -24.55
C LYS A 172 15.40 -6.24 -25.46
N GLU A 173 16.27 -6.88 -26.23
CA GLU A 173 17.06 -6.17 -27.23
C GLU A 173 16.14 -5.61 -28.32
N GLY A 174 16.37 -4.34 -28.66
CA GLY A 174 15.78 -3.74 -29.85
C GLY A 174 16.52 -4.20 -31.10
N LYS A 175 16.03 -3.81 -32.28
CA LYS A 175 16.83 -3.94 -33.49
C LYS A 175 18.07 -3.06 -33.35
N THR A 176 19.25 -3.69 -33.36
CA THR A 176 20.54 -3.01 -33.45
C THR A 176 20.66 -2.42 -34.86
N GLY A 177 20.10 -1.23 -35.05
CA GLY A 177 20.56 -0.36 -36.14
C GLY A 177 21.97 0.11 -35.77
N LYS A 178 22.92 -0.13 -36.66
CA LYS A 178 24.31 0.37 -36.62
C LYS A 178 24.46 1.72 -35.94
#